data_AF-A0A6G1LDY6-F1
#
_entry.id   AF-A0A6G1LDY6-F1
#
_cell.length_a   1.000
_cell.length_b   1.000
_cell.length_c   1.000
_cell.angle_alpha   90.00
_cell.angle_beta   90.00
_cell.angle_gamma   90.00
#
_symmetry.space_group_name_H-M   'P 1'
#
loop_
_entity.id
_entity.type
_entity.pdbx_description
1 polymer ?
#
loop_
_entity_poly.entity_id
_entity_poly.type
_entity_poly.pdbx_seq_one_letter_code
_entity_poly.pdbx_strand_id
1 'polypeptide(L)'
;MIIPNVTEFRLHVPGVIPLVTDGKGQLQPLRAPSNTSGPEDIPEDLLGKGDPFSFHKPKDAPAGLYDLVVTGLGSEPQYVAKAANGDLVLTTVSTGPTAQKIPEHEQPCATSIFTVDCDGHVGVTHEGSPYSWNTHADGKGTSFTPGADIGTMLALDFAPFDITENNHERRSVHAKRDTFRCSPGLRGVSKPGARPPSANGCGSRSTHKLVPELYFHDCCDSHDVCYDECAQQSCYVCNHKFYLCMNARCVGVHSYLKRELCHVAAHLYFTAVQGKFGCPFFAQYTLERCTCIGPSERCYSHPTECPP
;
A
#
# COMPACT_ATOMS: atom_id res chain seq x y z
N MET A 1 11.38 -0.70 1.77
CA MET A 1 12.11 0.48 2.30
C MET A 1 12.71 1.16 1.09
N ILE A 2 12.31 2.38 0.80
CA ILE A 2 12.79 3.11 -0.38
C ILE A 2 14.15 3.71 -0.04
N ILE A 3 15.16 3.33 -0.81
CA ILE A 3 16.52 3.83 -0.65
C ILE A 3 16.79 4.85 -1.78
N PRO A 4 17.06 6.12 -1.47
CA PRO A 4 17.39 7.13 -2.47
C PRO A 4 18.57 6.70 -3.36
N ASN A 5 18.45 6.96 -4.67
CA ASN A 5 19.37 6.60 -5.75
C ASN A 5 19.50 5.09 -6.02
N VAL A 6 18.71 4.25 -5.35
CA VAL A 6 18.81 2.78 -5.47
C VAL A 6 17.47 2.15 -5.83
N THR A 7 16.38 2.60 -5.21
CA THR A 7 15.05 2.01 -5.40
C THR A 7 14.27 2.77 -6.46
N GLU A 8 13.83 2.05 -7.49
CA GLU A 8 12.73 2.51 -8.35
C GLU A 8 11.39 2.15 -7.71
N PHE A 9 10.41 3.02 -7.85
CA PHE A 9 9.06 2.84 -7.33
C PHE A 9 8.02 3.41 -8.30
N ARG A 10 6.75 3.13 -8.04
CA ARG A 10 5.62 3.79 -8.69
C ARG A 10 5.02 4.78 -7.70
N LEU A 11 4.74 5.99 -8.17
CA LEU A 11 4.14 7.03 -7.37
C LEU A 11 2.63 6.98 -7.56
N HIS A 12 1.88 7.01 -6.47
CA HIS A 12 0.43 7.01 -6.51
C HIS A 12 -0.11 8.24 -5.79
N VAL A 13 -1.01 8.97 -6.46
CA VAL A 13 -1.71 10.11 -5.85
C VAL A 13 -2.76 9.61 -4.82
N PRO A 14 -3.29 10.46 -3.95
CA PRO A 14 -4.38 10.08 -3.04
C PRO A 14 -5.50 9.33 -3.77
N GLY A 15 -5.85 8.14 -3.27
CA GLY A 15 -6.70 7.19 -4.00
C GLY A 15 -5.91 6.11 -4.78
N VAL A 16 -4.59 6.03 -4.64
CA VAL A 16 -3.76 4.95 -5.20
C VAL A 16 -3.81 4.90 -6.75
N ILE A 17 -4.12 6.02 -7.41
CA ILE A 17 -4.08 6.09 -8.87
C ILE A 17 -2.61 6.29 -9.29
N PRO A 18 -2.05 5.39 -10.13
CA PRO A 18 -0.67 5.54 -10.57
C PRO A 18 -0.48 6.87 -11.28
N LEU A 19 0.61 7.55 -10.98
CA LEU A 19 1.02 8.73 -11.72
C LEU A 19 1.73 8.30 -13.00
N VAL A 20 1.33 8.91 -14.11
CA VAL A 20 1.93 8.70 -15.42
C VAL A 20 2.23 10.04 -16.07
N THR A 21 3.17 10.02 -16.99
CA THR A 21 3.53 11.13 -17.84
C THR A 21 2.74 11.02 -19.13
N ASP A 22 2.09 12.10 -19.53
CA ASP A 22 1.41 12.14 -20.81
C ASP A 22 2.41 12.31 -21.98
N GLY A 23 1.93 12.23 -23.23
CA GLY A 23 2.79 12.41 -24.40
C GLY A 23 3.41 13.82 -24.55
N LYS A 24 3.16 14.73 -23.62
CA LYS A 24 3.68 16.11 -23.58
C LYS A 24 4.58 16.37 -22.36
N GLY A 25 4.89 15.36 -21.56
CA GLY A 25 5.72 15.53 -20.37
C GLY A 25 4.96 16.09 -19.15
N GLN A 26 3.63 16.05 -19.15
CA GLN A 26 2.81 16.46 -18.01
C GLN A 26 2.48 15.25 -17.14
N LEU A 27 2.74 15.36 -15.83
CA LEU A 27 2.37 14.34 -14.87
C LEU A 27 0.86 14.40 -14.58
N GLN A 28 0.20 13.26 -14.65
CA GLN A 28 -1.23 13.14 -14.41
C GLN A 28 -1.58 11.76 -13.84
N PRO A 29 -2.68 11.63 -13.08
CA PRO A 29 -3.15 10.32 -12.68
C PRO A 29 -3.54 9.48 -13.91
N LEU A 30 -3.21 8.20 -13.89
CA LEU A 30 -3.59 7.26 -14.94
C LEU A 30 -5.12 7.22 -15.06
N ARG A 31 -5.62 7.53 -16.26
CA ARG A 31 -7.06 7.53 -16.53
C ARG A 31 -7.56 6.10 -16.65
N ALA A 32 -8.58 5.75 -15.85
CA ALA A 32 -9.30 4.51 -16.09
C ALA A 32 -9.92 4.54 -17.52
N PRO A 33 -9.85 3.46 -18.30
CA PRO A 33 -10.42 3.42 -19.64
C PRO A 33 -11.93 3.70 -19.57
N SER A 34 -12.43 4.58 -20.44
CA SER A 34 -13.83 5.04 -20.45
C SER A 34 -14.86 3.96 -20.83
N ASN A 35 -14.42 2.77 -21.23
CA ASN A 35 -15.25 1.76 -21.90
C ASN A 35 -15.33 0.41 -21.16
N THR A 36 -14.92 0.31 -19.89
CA THR A 36 -15.10 -0.94 -19.14
C THR A 36 -16.55 -1.12 -18.71
N SER A 37 -17.29 -1.90 -19.50
CA SER A 37 -18.62 -2.38 -19.18
C SER A 37 -18.57 -3.47 -18.12
N GLY A 38 -18.83 -3.14 -16.86
CA GLY A 38 -19.17 -4.11 -15.81
C GLY A 38 -18.17 -4.22 -14.64
N PRO A 39 -18.57 -4.88 -13.54
CA PRO A 39 -17.93 -4.81 -12.23
C PRO A 39 -16.80 -5.83 -11.98
N GLU A 40 -16.20 -6.44 -12.99
CA GLU A 40 -15.21 -7.53 -12.79
C GLU A 40 -13.81 -7.30 -13.36
N ASP A 41 -13.53 -6.23 -14.10
CA ASP A 41 -12.22 -6.08 -14.76
C ASP A 41 -11.61 -4.69 -14.58
N ILE A 42 -11.09 -4.40 -13.38
CA ILE A 42 -9.89 -3.55 -13.26
C ILE A 42 -8.72 -4.53 -13.30
N PRO A 43 -7.94 -4.60 -14.39
CA PRO A 43 -6.80 -5.50 -14.45
C PRO A 43 -5.85 -5.22 -13.28
N GLU A 44 -5.42 -6.25 -12.53
CA GLU A 44 -4.31 -6.16 -11.54
C GLU A 44 -3.07 -5.43 -12.12
N ASP A 45 -2.95 -5.43 -13.45
CA ASP A 45 -1.99 -4.73 -14.31
C ASP A 45 -2.02 -3.18 -14.17
N LEU A 46 -3.10 -2.55 -13.67
CA LEU A 46 -3.15 -1.09 -13.55
C LEU A 46 -2.20 -0.51 -12.50
N LEU A 47 -1.89 -1.24 -11.41
CA LEU A 47 -0.93 -0.77 -10.40
C LEU A 47 0.52 -0.74 -10.94
N GLY A 48 0.85 -1.63 -11.89
CA GLY A 48 2.14 -1.68 -12.57
C GLY A 48 2.29 -0.67 -13.72
N LYS A 49 1.20 -0.04 -14.16
CA LYS A 49 1.17 0.89 -15.31
C LYS A 49 1.59 2.32 -14.99
N GLY A 50 1.93 2.64 -13.74
CA GLY A 50 2.56 3.91 -13.41
C GLY A 50 3.93 4.04 -14.06
N ASP A 51 4.41 5.27 -14.23
CA ASP A 51 5.81 5.48 -14.61
C ASP A 51 6.72 5.11 -13.44
N PRO A 52 7.92 4.56 -13.72
CA PRO A 52 8.92 4.35 -12.69
C PRO A 52 9.50 5.70 -12.22
N PHE A 53 9.70 5.82 -10.92
CA PHE A 53 10.31 6.98 -10.27
C PHE A 53 11.47 6.56 -9.38
N SER A 54 12.43 7.45 -9.19
CA SER A 54 13.49 7.32 -8.19
C SER A 54 13.67 8.62 -7.42
N PHE A 55 14.19 8.53 -6.19
CA PHE A 55 14.65 9.72 -5.46
C PHE A 55 16.12 9.94 -5.71
N HIS A 56 16.50 11.13 -6.18
CA HIS A 56 17.90 11.53 -6.28
C HIS A 56 18.24 12.53 -5.18
N LYS A 57 19.46 12.48 -4.65
CA LYS A 57 19.94 13.45 -3.64
C LYS A 57 20.99 14.38 -4.24
N PRO A 58 20.63 15.62 -4.62
CA PRO A 58 21.60 16.60 -5.09
C PRO A 58 22.60 16.98 -4.01
N LYS A 59 23.81 17.38 -4.45
CA LYS A 59 24.91 17.77 -3.55
C LYS A 59 24.52 18.94 -2.63
N ASP A 60 23.71 19.87 -3.14
CA ASP A 60 23.33 21.11 -2.46
C ASP A 60 21.89 21.08 -1.93
N ALA A 61 21.21 19.92 -1.97
CA ALA A 61 19.85 19.79 -1.45
C ALA A 61 19.84 19.86 0.09
N PRO A 62 18.87 20.58 0.71
CA PRO A 62 18.68 20.56 2.15
C PRO A 62 18.49 19.13 2.68
N ALA A 63 18.87 18.93 3.95
CA ALA A 63 18.73 17.62 4.58
C ALA A 63 17.26 17.13 4.56
N GLY A 64 17.05 15.91 4.07
CA GLY A 64 15.72 15.30 3.97
C GLY A 64 14.92 15.69 2.73
N LEU A 65 15.47 16.54 1.85
CA LEU A 65 14.88 16.85 0.56
C LEU A 65 15.60 16.16 -0.58
N TYR A 66 14.82 15.74 -1.56
CA TYR A 66 15.25 14.96 -2.70
C TYR A 66 14.66 15.53 -3.99
N ASP A 67 15.38 15.30 -5.09
CA ASP A 67 14.78 15.32 -6.41
C ASP A 67 13.94 14.05 -6.58
N LEU A 68 12.78 14.20 -7.21
CA LEU A 68 12.00 13.08 -7.72
C LEU A 68 12.26 12.99 -9.22
N VAL A 69 12.62 11.82 -9.73
CA VAL A 69 13.02 11.62 -11.12
C VAL A 69 12.14 10.55 -11.74
N VAL A 70 11.54 10.82 -12.89
CA VAL A 70 10.88 9.80 -13.71
C VAL A 70 11.97 9.05 -14.48
N THR A 71 12.01 7.73 -14.34
CA THR A 71 12.93 6.87 -15.10
C THR A 71 12.21 6.27 -16.32
N GLY A 72 12.94 5.71 -17.28
CA GLY A 72 12.34 4.95 -18.39
C GLY A 72 11.65 5.75 -19.52
N LEU A 73 11.52 7.08 -19.44
CA LEU A 73 10.95 7.92 -20.52
C LEU A 73 11.94 8.30 -21.63
N GLY A 74 13.22 7.92 -21.51
CA GLY A 74 14.27 8.26 -22.46
C GLY A 74 15.67 7.95 -21.92
N SER A 75 16.71 8.42 -22.63
CA SER A 75 18.10 8.29 -22.18
C SER A 75 18.51 9.34 -21.14
N GLU A 76 17.76 10.43 -21.03
CA GLU A 76 18.05 11.55 -20.13
C GLU A 76 17.11 11.50 -18.90
N PRO A 77 17.62 11.86 -17.71
CA PRO A 77 16.79 11.95 -16.50
C PRO A 77 15.74 13.06 -16.63
N GLN A 78 14.51 12.75 -16.23
CA GLN A 78 13.38 13.69 -16.20
C GLN A 78 13.06 14.02 -14.74
N TYR A 79 13.44 15.20 -14.29
CA TYR A 79 13.21 15.66 -12.92
C TYR A 79 11.80 16.23 -12.78
N VAL A 80 11.11 15.87 -11.72
CA VAL A 80 9.83 16.47 -11.35
C VAL A 80 10.10 17.82 -10.68
N ALA A 81 9.51 18.88 -11.23
CA ALA A 81 9.66 20.24 -10.73
C ALA A 81 8.31 20.88 -10.44
N LYS A 82 8.29 21.77 -9.46
CA LYS A 82 7.18 22.70 -9.22
C LYS A 82 7.43 23.99 -9.98
N ALA A 83 6.53 24.37 -10.88
CA ALA A 83 6.52 25.68 -11.52
C ALA A 83 5.98 26.78 -10.57
N ALA A 84 6.28 28.04 -10.89
CA ALA A 84 5.85 29.20 -10.09
C ALA A 84 4.32 29.31 -9.95
N ASN A 85 3.57 28.90 -10.96
CA ASN A 85 2.10 28.84 -10.94
C ASN A 85 1.53 27.68 -10.10
N GLY A 86 2.40 26.80 -9.57
CA GLY A 86 2.03 25.63 -8.78
C GLY A 86 1.96 24.33 -9.57
N ASP A 87 1.98 24.36 -10.90
CA ASP A 87 1.91 23.13 -11.70
C ASP A 87 3.15 22.26 -11.51
N LEU A 88 2.94 20.95 -11.68
CA LEU A 88 4.04 20.01 -11.78
C LEU A 88 4.40 19.75 -13.23
N VAL A 89 5.69 19.88 -13.49
CA VAL A 89 6.26 19.75 -14.83
C VAL A 89 7.51 18.88 -14.76
N LEU A 90 7.89 18.32 -15.91
CA LEU A 90 9.16 17.62 -16.06
C LEU A 90 10.22 18.55 -16.63
N THR A 91 11.45 18.42 -16.11
CA THR A 91 12.62 19.19 -16.55
C THR A 91 13.79 18.24 -16.79
N THR A 92 14.69 18.55 -17.73
CA THR A 92 15.88 17.69 -17.96
C THR A 92 17.02 17.97 -16.98
N VAL A 93 16.91 19.04 -16.21
CA VAL A 93 17.89 19.48 -15.23
C VAL A 93 17.27 19.64 -13.84
N SER A 94 18.03 19.26 -12.82
CA SER A 94 17.72 19.60 -11.42
C SER A 94 18.01 21.08 -11.19
N THR A 95 17.00 21.82 -10.75
CA THR A 95 17.11 23.26 -10.43
C THR A 95 17.39 23.51 -8.95
N GLY A 96 17.41 22.46 -8.12
CA GLY A 96 17.56 22.59 -6.67
C GLY A 96 16.33 23.23 -6.00
N PRO A 97 16.42 23.49 -4.68
CA PRO A 97 15.29 23.91 -3.85
C PRO A 97 14.83 25.34 -4.09
N THR A 98 15.57 26.11 -4.89
CA THR A 98 15.25 27.50 -5.23
C THR A 98 14.76 27.54 -6.67
N ALA A 99 13.64 28.21 -6.92
CA ALA A 99 13.09 28.28 -8.27
C ALA A 99 14.06 28.99 -9.24
N GLN A 100 14.37 28.33 -10.36
CA GLN A 100 15.25 28.87 -11.41
C GLN A 100 14.53 28.91 -12.75
N LYS A 101 14.87 29.92 -13.56
CA LYS A 101 14.39 30.01 -14.94
C LYS A 101 15.18 29.04 -15.82
N ILE A 102 14.48 28.12 -16.46
CA ILE A 102 15.07 27.15 -17.40
C ILE A 102 14.48 27.32 -18.81
N PRO A 103 15.21 26.93 -19.88
CA PRO A 103 14.76 27.14 -21.26
C PRO A 103 13.48 26.37 -21.62
N GLU A 104 13.24 25.25 -20.95
CA GLU A 104 12.13 24.32 -21.20
C GLU A 104 10.78 24.89 -20.77
N HIS A 105 10.77 25.83 -19.82
CA HIS A 105 9.55 26.33 -19.17
C HIS A 105 9.50 27.84 -19.10
N GLU A 106 8.33 28.42 -19.36
CA GLU A 106 8.10 29.86 -19.25
C GLU A 106 8.16 30.38 -17.81
N GLN A 107 7.82 29.53 -16.84
CA GLN A 107 7.87 29.86 -15.42
C GLN A 107 9.18 29.37 -14.79
N PRO A 108 9.68 30.03 -13.74
CA PRO A 108 10.70 29.46 -12.88
C PRO A 108 10.23 28.15 -12.24
N CYS A 109 11.12 27.17 -12.14
CA CYS A 109 10.83 25.84 -11.62
C CYS A 109 11.78 25.50 -10.47
N ALA A 110 11.29 24.78 -9.45
CA ALA A 110 12.06 24.26 -8.32
C ALA A 110 11.99 22.73 -8.27
N THR A 111 13.13 22.08 -8.05
CA THR A 111 13.26 20.65 -7.75
C THR A 111 13.78 20.51 -6.32
N SER A 112 14.21 19.33 -5.86
CA SER A 112 14.75 19.15 -4.50
C SER A 112 13.79 19.62 -3.40
N ILE A 113 12.50 19.35 -3.59
CA ILE A 113 11.40 19.74 -2.69
C ILE A 113 10.65 18.54 -2.12
N PHE A 114 11.02 17.31 -2.51
CA PHE A 114 10.30 16.11 -2.11
C PHE A 114 10.89 15.53 -0.84
N THR A 115 10.02 15.15 0.09
CA THR A 115 10.37 14.34 1.26
C THR A 115 9.89 12.91 1.04
N VAL A 116 10.54 11.96 1.68
CA VAL A 116 10.05 10.58 1.79
C VAL A 116 10.29 10.08 3.21
N ASP A 117 9.27 9.49 3.81
CA ASP A 117 9.39 8.85 5.12
C ASP A 117 9.66 7.34 5.01
N CYS A 118 9.85 6.68 6.16
CA CYS A 118 10.11 5.25 6.21
C CYS A 118 8.94 4.39 5.70
N ASP A 119 7.74 4.95 5.69
CA ASP A 119 6.50 4.29 5.27
C ASP A 119 6.21 4.52 3.77
N GLY A 120 7.07 5.27 3.07
CA GLY A 120 6.95 5.56 1.65
C GLY A 120 5.99 6.71 1.33
N HIS A 121 5.55 7.49 2.32
CA HIS A 121 4.81 8.72 2.06
C HIS A 121 5.75 9.76 1.46
N VAL A 122 5.35 10.27 0.31
CA VAL A 122 6.03 11.33 -0.39
C VAL A 122 5.30 12.63 -0.13
N GLY A 123 5.99 13.55 0.55
CA GLY A 123 5.53 14.90 0.83
C GLY A 123 6.27 15.93 -0.01
N VAL A 124 5.80 17.18 0.05
CA VAL A 124 6.45 18.30 -0.63
C VAL A 124 6.61 19.49 0.31
N THR A 125 7.84 19.97 0.38
CA THR A 125 8.24 21.13 1.16
C THR A 125 9.10 22.03 0.29
N HIS A 126 8.67 23.28 0.09
CA HIS A 126 9.40 24.27 -0.68
C HIS A 126 9.55 25.55 0.15
N GLU A 127 10.79 26.01 0.31
CA GLU A 127 11.15 27.15 1.19
C GLU A 127 10.63 26.99 2.64
N GLY A 128 10.66 25.76 3.16
CA GLY A 128 10.19 25.43 4.52
C GLY A 128 8.67 25.38 4.68
N SER A 129 7.90 25.68 3.63
CA SER A 129 6.43 25.59 3.66
C SER A 129 5.96 24.26 3.06
N PRO A 130 5.00 23.56 3.71
CA PRO A 130 4.41 22.36 3.17
C PRO A 130 3.42 22.69 2.03
N TYR A 131 3.32 21.77 1.07
CA TYR A 131 2.39 21.86 -0.04
C TYR A 131 1.55 20.59 -0.14
N SER A 132 0.27 20.77 -0.48
CA SER A 132 -0.65 19.69 -0.82
C SER A 132 -0.64 19.43 -2.32
N TRP A 133 -0.69 18.16 -2.67
CA TRP A 133 -0.84 17.70 -4.05
C TRP A 133 -2.30 17.74 -4.49
N ASN A 134 -2.54 18.23 -5.71
CA ASN A 134 -3.86 18.26 -6.32
C ASN A 134 -3.81 17.66 -7.72
N THR A 135 -4.91 17.01 -8.10
CA THR A 135 -5.18 16.70 -9.51
C THR A 135 -6.04 17.81 -10.08
N HIS A 136 -5.77 18.25 -11.31
CA HIS A 136 -6.60 19.23 -11.98
C HIS A 136 -8.03 18.70 -12.16
N ALA A 137 -9.03 19.59 -12.21
CA ALA A 137 -10.44 19.21 -12.18
C ALA A 137 -10.89 18.37 -13.40
N ASP A 138 -10.19 18.48 -14.53
CA ASP A 138 -10.42 17.70 -15.74
C ASP A 138 -9.71 16.32 -15.73
N GLY A 139 -8.97 16.03 -14.65
CA GLY A 139 -8.17 14.83 -14.47
C GLY A 139 -6.86 14.84 -15.27
N LYS A 140 -6.46 15.98 -15.86
CA LYS A 140 -5.24 16.11 -16.65
C LYS A 140 -4.29 17.08 -15.99
N GLY A 141 -3.19 16.58 -15.48
CA GLY A 141 -2.20 17.39 -14.78
C GLY A 141 -2.36 17.36 -13.27
N THR A 142 -1.29 17.79 -12.62
CA THR A 142 -1.20 17.91 -11.18
C THR A 142 -0.58 19.24 -10.79
N SER A 143 -0.95 19.73 -9.61
CA SER A 143 -0.47 21.00 -9.07
C SER A 143 -0.29 20.95 -7.55
N PHE A 144 0.49 21.91 -7.05
CA PHE A 144 0.70 22.15 -5.65
C PHE A 144 -0.04 23.39 -5.18
N THR A 145 -0.73 23.26 -4.06
CA THR A 145 -1.30 24.40 -3.32
C THR A 145 -0.63 24.51 -1.95
N PRO A 146 -0.32 25.73 -1.47
CA PRO A 146 0.18 25.91 -0.11
C PRO A 146 -0.78 25.31 0.92
N GLY A 147 -0.25 24.53 1.86
CA GLY A 147 -1.07 23.89 2.89
C GLY A 147 -0.48 22.58 3.39
N ALA A 148 -0.75 22.27 4.65
CA ALA A 148 -0.45 20.99 5.27
C ALA A 148 -1.73 20.15 5.27
N ASP A 149 -2.13 19.66 4.11
CA ASP A 149 -3.22 18.69 4.01
C ASP A 149 -2.76 17.39 3.34
N ILE A 150 -3.30 16.29 3.86
CA ILE A 150 -2.92 14.86 3.84
C ILE A 150 -2.84 14.19 2.45
N GLY A 151 -2.72 14.96 1.37
CA GLY A 151 -2.53 14.45 0.01
C GLY A 151 -1.13 13.89 -0.25
N THR A 152 -0.58 13.12 0.70
CA THR A 152 0.71 12.46 0.54
C THR A 152 0.59 11.41 -0.54
N MET A 153 1.51 11.45 -1.49
CA MET A 153 1.60 10.40 -2.49
C MET A 153 2.25 9.18 -1.84
N LEU A 154 1.88 8.00 -2.30
CA LEU A 154 2.50 6.77 -1.84
C LEU A 154 3.49 6.29 -2.89
N ALA A 155 4.75 6.15 -2.48
CA ALA A 155 5.76 5.51 -3.28
C ALA A 155 5.73 4.00 -2.99
N LEU A 156 5.37 3.23 -4.02
CA LEU A 156 5.25 1.78 -3.95
C LEU A 156 6.35 1.15 -4.80
N ASP A 157 7.29 0.48 -4.14
CA ASP A 157 8.28 -0.36 -4.80
C ASP A 157 7.58 -1.65 -5.29
N PHE A 158 7.05 -1.58 -6.51
CA PHE A 158 6.70 -2.74 -7.30
C PHE A 158 7.90 -3.10 -8.17
N ALA A 159 9.01 -3.56 -7.58
CA ALA A 159 9.84 -4.53 -8.28
C ALA A 159 8.86 -5.51 -8.95
N PRO A 160 8.98 -5.75 -10.28
CA PRO A 160 7.94 -6.45 -11.02
C PRO A 160 7.58 -7.70 -10.23
N PHE A 161 6.36 -7.70 -9.68
CA PHE A 161 5.75 -8.93 -9.27
C PHE A 161 5.74 -9.72 -10.56
N ASP A 162 6.56 -10.77 -10.61
CA ASP A 162 6.72 -11.57 -11.81
C ASP A 162 5.36 -12.23 -12.10
N ILE A 163 4.54 -11.53 -12.87
CA ILE A 163 3.20 -11.93 -13.29
C ILE A 163 3.27 -13.04 -14.34
N THR A 164 4.48 -13.56 -14.62
CA THR A 164 4.66 -14.81 -15.37
C THR A 164 4.69 -16.05 -14.48
N GLU A 165 4.73 -15.92 -13.14
CA GLU A 165 4.65 -17.08 -12.25
C GLU A 165 3.24 -17.68 -12.28
N ASN A 166 3.15 -18.92 -12.76
CA ASN A 166 1.93 -19.70 -12.89
C ASN A 166 1.08 -19.69 -11.60
N ASN A 167 -0.24 -19.80 -11.73
CA ASN A 167 -1.19 -19.96 -10.60
C ASN A 167 -0.81 -21.10 -9.61
N HIS A 168 -0.01 -22.06 -10.08
CA HIS A 168 0.55 -23.14 -9.28
C HIS A 168 1.68 -22.68 -8.33
N GLU A 169 2.48 -21.69 -8.73
CA GLU A 169 3.51 -21.05 -7.92
C GLU A 169 2.94 -20.02 -6.94
N ARG A 170 1.88 -19.28 -7.30
CA ARG A 170 1.13 -18.46 -6.32
C ARG A 170 0.64 -19.29 -5.13
N ARG A 171 0.12 -20.51 -5.39
CA ARG A 171 -0.22 -21.50 -4.34
C ARG A 171 1.02 -22.00 -3.59
N SER A 172 2.16 -22.17 -4.27
CA SER A 172 3.40 -22.65 -3.65
C SER A 172 4.13 -21.60 -2.80
N VAL A 173 4.10 -20.33 -3.18
CA VAL A 173 4.71 -19.20 -2.46
C VAL A 173 3.84 -18.79 -1.28
N HIS A 174 2.50 -18.81 -1.43
CA HIS A 174 1.58 -18.69 -0.29
C HIS A 174 1.72 -19.87 0.67
N ALA A 175 1.81 -21.12 0.18
CA ALA A 175 2.08 -22.27 1.04
C ALA A 175 3.47 -22.24 1.71
N LYS A 176 4.48 -21.60 1.10
CA LYS A 176 5.83 -21.42 1.67
C LYS A 176 5.94 -20.29 2.69
N ARG A 177 5.01 -19.34 2.72
CA ARG A 177 5.00 -18.19 3.66
C ARG A 177 3.81 -18.17 4.61
N ASP A 178 2.87 -19.11 4.48
CA ASP A 178 1.71 -19.16 5.37
C ASP A 178 2.14 -19.58 6.77
N THR A 179 1.78 -18.75 7.74
CA THR A 179 2.06 -18.98 9.15
C THR A 179 0.90 -19.77 9.72
N PHE A 180 1.06 -21.09 9.77
CA PHE A 180 0.10 -21.98 10.40
C PHE A 180 0.17 -21.88 11.92
N ARG A 181 -1.00 -21.93 12.56
CA ARG A 181 -1.11 -21.91 14.03
C ARG A 181 -0.59 -23.20 14.65
N CYS A 182 -0.95 -24.32 14.02
CA CYS A 182 -0.61 -25.65 14.47
C CYS A 182 -0.09 -26.48 13.30
N SER A 183 0.80 -27.43 13.60
CA SER A 183 1.23 -28.42 12.61
C SER A 183 0.04 -29.21 12.04
N PRO A 184 0.14 -29.72 10.81
CA PRO A 184 -0.93 -30.51 10.20
C PRO A 184 -1.44 -31.63 11.13
N GLY A 185 -2.75 -31.78 11.23
CA GLY A 185 -3.41 -32.77 12.09
C GLY A 185 -3.63 -32.32 13.54
N LEU A 186 -3.10 -31.16 13.95
CA LEU A 186 -3.38 -30.57 15.25
C LEU A 186 -4.39 -29.43 15.13
N ARG A 187 -5.18 -29.20 16.19
CA ARG A 187 -6.09 -28.06 16.29
C ARG A 187 -5.67 -27.12 17.42
N GLY A 188 -5.82 -25.83 17.19
CA GLY A 188 -5.59 -24.82 18.21
C GLY A 188 -6.74 -24.75 19.19
N VAL A 189 -6.42 -24.67 20.49
CA VAL A 189 -7.37 -24.37 21.57
C VAL A 189 -6.78 -23.31 22.47
N SER A 190 -7.63 -22.54 23.14
CA SER A 190 -7.18 -21.50 24.07
C SER A 190 -6.49 -22.13 25.29
N LYS A 191 -5.39 -21.52 25.72
CA LYS A 191 -4.72 -21.87 26.98
C LYS A 191 -5.66 -21.57 28.17
N PRO A 192 -5.56 -22.34 29.26
CA PRO A 192 -6.24 -21.98 30.51
C PRO A 192 -5.88 -20.56 30.93
N GLY A 193 -6.89 -19.73 31.21
CA GLY A 193 -6.70 -18.34 31.61
C GLY A 193 -6.24 -17.38 30.50
N ALA A 194 -6.25 -17.80 29.23
CA ALA A 194 -5.99 -16.87 28.12
C ALA A 194 -6.96 -15.68 28.17
N ARG A 195 -6.45 -14.48 27.87
CA ARG A 195 -7.29 -13.27 27.72
C ARG A 195 -8.43 -13.52 26.70
N PRO A 196 -9.57 -12.81 26.73
CA PRO A 196 -10.56 -12.89 25.65
C PRO A 196 -9.99 -12.31 24.33
N PRO A 197 -10.52 -12.69 23.15
CA PRO A 197 -10.19 -12.02 21.90
C PRO A 197 -10.48 -10.52 22.00
N SER A 198 -9.65 -9.70 21.36
CA SER A 198 -9.76 -8.25 21.39
C SER A 198 -9.54 -7.66 20.01
N ALA A 199 -10.15 -6.51 19.77
CA ALA A 199 -10.00 -5.72 18.56
C ALA A 199 -9.56 -4.29 18.91
N ASN A 200 -8.85 -3.63 18.01
CA ASN A 200 -8.39 -2.27 18.18
C ASN A 200 -8.49 -1.41 16.91
N GLY A 201 -9.40 -1.77 16.00
CA GLY A 201 -9.52 -1.12 14.70
C GLY A 201 -8.37 -1.47 13.77
N CYS A 202 -8.15 -0.65 12.75
CA CYS A 202 -7.13 -0.91 11.75
C CYS A 202 -5.72 -0.61 12.27
N GLY A 203 -4.81 -1.58 12.12
CA GLY A 203 -3.40 -1.45 12.48
C GLY A 203 -3.06 -2.05 13.84
N SER A 204 -1.76 -2.13 14.13
CA SER A 204 -1.30 -2.69 15.40
C SER A 204 -1.48 -1.69 16.55
N ARG A 205 -1.32 -2.14 17.80
CA ARG A 205 -1.37 -1.25 18.97
C ARG A 205 -0.45 -0.02 18.86
N SER A 206 0.71 -0.15 18.21
CA SER A 206 1.64 0.97 17.98
C SER A 206 1.33 1.81 16.73
N THR A 207 0.57 1.28 15.76
CA THR A 207 0.34 1.93 14.46
C THR A 207 -1.11 2.29 14.17
N HIS A 208 -2.07 1.94 15.04
CA HIS A 208 -3.50 2.16 14.80
C HIS A 208 -3.90 3.62 14.54
N LYS A 209 -3.11 4.58 15.02
CA LYS A 209 -3.34 6.02 14.76
C LYS A 209 -2.86 6.49 13.39
N LEU A 210 -2.02 5.70 12.74
CA LEU A 210 -1.40 6.01 11.45
C LEU A 210 -2.08 5.27 10.30
N VAL A 211 -2.82 4.20 10.61
CA VAL A 211 -3.52 3.38 9.62
C VAL A 211 -4.95 3.91 9.46
N PRO A 212 -5.32 4.46 8.28
CA PRO A 212 -6.63 5.07 8.09
C PRO A 212 -7.76 4.04 8.03
N GLU A 213 -8.71 4.08 8.95
CA GLU A 213 -9.84 3.14 9.03
C GLU A 213 -10.71 3.04 7.75
N LEU A 214 -10.76 4.10 6.93
CA LEU A 214 -11.58 4.19 5.72
C LEU A 214 -13.02 3.66 5.94
N TYR A 215 -13.44 2.65 5.17
CA TYR A 215 -14.74 1.97 5.28
C TYR A 215 -14.63 0.61 5.98
N PHE A 216 -13.49 0.33 6.63
CA PHE A 216 -13.05 -1.02 6.96
C PHE A 216 -12.97 -1.31 8.45
N HIS A 217 -13.38 -0.39 9.32
CA HIS A 217 -13.31 -0.57 10.78
C HIS A 217 -13.82 -1.92 11.26
N ASP A 218 -15.07 -2.27 10.93
CA ASP A 218 -15.65 -3.57 11.29
C ASP A 218 -14.87 -4.77 10.72
N CYS A 219 -14.23 -4.59 9.56
CA CYS A 219 -13.40 -5.63 8.94
C CYS A 219 -12.06 -5.78 9.65
N CYS A 220 -11.46 -4.68 10.09
CA CYS A 220 -10.25 -4.67 10.91
C CYS A 220 -10.52 -5.30 12.28
N ASP A 221 -11.63 -4.97 12.94
CA ASP A 221 -12.02 -5.60 14.19
C ASP A 221 -12.24 -7.12 14.03
N SER A 222 -12.90 -7.53 12.95
CA SER A 222 -13.06 -8.95 12.63
C SER A 222 -11.73 -9.65 12.34
N HIS A 223 -10.75 -8.94 11.79
CA HIS A 223 -9.42 -9.46 11.48
C HIS A 223 -8.59 -9.68 12.76
N ASP A 224 -8.61 -8.70 13.66
CA ASP A 224 -7.96 -8.78 14.98
C ASP A 224 -8.52 -9.97 15.79
N VAL A 225 -9.85 -10.11 15.84
CA VAL A 225 -10.51 -11.23 16.50
C VAL A 225 -10.10 -12.56 15.87
N CYS A 226 -10.02 -12.63 14.54
CA CYS A 226 -9.56 -13.84 13.84
C CYS A 226 -8.14 -14.23 14.25
N TYR A 227 -7.23 -13.26 14.39
CA TYR A 227 -5.87 -13.51 14.86
C TYR A 227 -5.82 -14.07 16.29
N ASP A 228 -6.74 -13.65 17.15
CA ASP A 228 -6.84 -14.11 18.54
C ASP A 228 -7.58 -15.46 18.68
N GLU A 229 -8.40 -15.85 17.71
CA GLU A 229 -9.16 -17.10 17.74
C GLU A 229 -8.29 -18.32 17.42
N CYS A 230 -8.13 -19.22 18.41
CA CYS A 230 -7.31 -20.42 18.26
C CYS A 230 -7.86 -21.45 17.26
N ALA A 231 -9.14 -21.34 16.88
CA ALA A 231 -9.74 -22.20 15.86
C ALA A 231 -9.25 -21.88 14.43
N GLN A 232 -8.70 -20.69 14.22
CA GLN A 232 -8.23 -20.26 12.90
C GLN A 232 -6.90 -20.93 12.57
N GLN A 233 -6.82 -21.52 11.38
CA GLN A 233 -5.75 -22.43 10.99
C GLN A 233 -4.45 -21.71 10.62
N SER A 234 -4.54 -20.55 9.97
CA SER A 234 -3.37 -19.83 9.50
C SER A 234 -3.60 -18.33 9.35
N CYS A 235 -2.49 -17.59 9.27
CA CYS A 235 -2.50 -16.16 8.98
C CYS A 235 -3.25 -15.85 7.67
N TYR A 236 -2.99 -16.63 6.61
CA TYR A 236 -3.64 -16.41 5.32
C TYR A 236 -5.17 -16.52 5.41
N VAL A 237 -5.71 -17.48 6.18
CA VAL A 237 -7.16 -17.62 6.34
C VAL A 237 -7.79 -16.36 6.92
N CYS A 238 -7.17 -15.76 7.93
CA CYS A 238 -7.65 -14.53 8.53
C CYS A 238 -7.51 -13.34 7.58
N ASN A 239 -6.36 -13.21 6.91
CA ASN A 239 -6.14 -12.12 5.95
C ASN A 239 -7.08 -12.21 4.74
N HIS A 240 -7.38 -13.42 4.27
CA HIS A 240 -8.32 -13.61 3.17
C HIS A 240 -9.76 -13.26 3.58
N LYS A 241 -10.20 -13.66 4.77
CA LYS A 241 -11.50 -13.21 5.33
C LYS A 241 -11.57 -11.70 5.44
N PHE A 242 -10.48 -11.07 5.89
CA PHE A 242 -10.36 -9.62 5.96
C PHE A 242 -10.50 -8.95 4.58
N TYR A 243 -9.78 -9.47 3.57
CA TYR A 243 -9.90 -9.00 2.18
C TYR A 243 -11.34 -9.11 1.66
N LEU A 244 -12.00 -10.24 1.87
CA LEU A 244 -13.39 -10.45 1.44
C LEU A 244 -14.35 -9.49 2.15
N CYS A 245 -14.18 -9.26 3.45
CA CYS A 245 -14.97 -8.30 4.21
C CYS A 245 -14.84 -6.89 3.63
N MET A 246 -13.61 -6.42 3.41
CA MET A 246 -13.36 -5.08 2.88
C MET A 246 -13.97 -4.91 1.48
N ASN A 247 -13.81 -5.90 0.60
CA ASN A 247 -14.44 -5.89 -0.73
C ASN A 247 -15.97 -5.81 -0.64
N ALA A 248 -16.60 -6.52 0.30
CA ALA A 248 -18.03 -6.45 0.50
C ALA A 248 -18.49 -5.04 0.96
N ARG A 249 -17.68 -4.34 1.77
CA ARG A 249 -17.96 -2.94 2.14
C ARG A 249 -17.94 -2.00 0.93
N CYS A 250 -17.09 -2.28 -0.05
CA CYS A 250 -16.97 -1.47 -1.26
C CYS A 250 -18.20 -1.55 -2.16
N VAL A 251 -18.91 -2.69 -2.21
CA VAL A 251 -20.15 -2.86 -3.00
C VAL A 251 -21.21 -1.83 -2.61
N GLY A 252 -21.27 -1.43 -1.33
CA GLY A 252 -22.20 -0.43 -0.81
C GLY A 252 -21.89 1.02 -1.19
N VAL A 253 -20.75 1.28 -1.84
CA VAL A 253 -20.33 2.63 -2.23
C VAL A 253 -21.00 3.03 -3.56
N HIS A 254 -21.86 4.05 -3.50
CA HIS A 254 -22.67 4.47 -4.64
C HIS A 254 -21.88 5.09 -5.80
N SER A 255 -20.85 5.89 -5.50
CA SER A 255 -20.01 6.50 -6.52
C SER A 255 -19.08 5.44 -7.11
N TYR A 256 -19.14 5.27 -8.43
CA TYR A 256 -18.27 4.35 -9.17
C TYR A 256 -16.80 4.56 -8.80
N LEU A 257 -16.29 5.80 -8.93
CA LEU A 257 -14.91 6.12 -8.60
C LEU A 257 -14.58 5.78 -7.14
N LYS A 258 -15.42 6.17 -6.17
CA LYS A 258 -15.16 5.88 -4.75
C LYS A 258 -15.24 4.38 -4.42
N ARG A 259 -16.05 3.62 -5.15
CA ARG A 259 -16.15 2.16 -5.02
C ARG A 259 -14.88 1.48 -5.51
N GLU A 260 -14.38 1.87 -6.67
CA GLU A 260 -13.12 1.33 -7.19
C GLU A 260 -11.94 1.66 -6.27
N LEU A 261 -11.89 2.90 -5.77
CA LEU A 261 -10.90 3.32 -4.76
C LEU A 261 -10.96 2.48 -3.48
N CYS A 262 -12.17 2.08 -3.07
CA CYS A 262 -12.35 1.19 -1.93
C CYS A 262 -11.77 -0.20 -2.21
N HIS A 263 -12.04 -0.80 -3.38
CA HIS A 263 -11.50 -2.13 -3.72
C HIS A 263 -9.96 -2.13 -3.76
N VAL A 264 -9.34 -1.05 -4.26
CA VAL A 264 -7.88 -0.91 -4.24
C VAL A 264 -7.33 -0.81 -2.82
N ALA A 265 -7.97 0.00 -1.96
CA ALA A 265 -7.59 0.08 -0.56
C ALA A 265 -7.70 -1.28 0.14
N ALA A 266 -8.77 -2.04 -0.12
CA ALA A 266 -8.95 -3.40 0.42
C ALA A 266 -7.78 -4.32 0.04
N HIS A 267 -7.30 -4.26 -1.20
CA HIS A 267 -6.16 -5.03 -1.66
C HIS A 267 -4.85 -4.62 -0.96
N LEU A 268 -4.59 -3.32 -0.81
CA LEU A 268 -3.41 -2.81 -0.12
C LEU A 268 -3.34 -3.30 1.34
N TYR A 269 -4.47 -3.20 2.05
CA TYR A 269 -4.59 -3.67 3.43
C TYR A 269 -4.30 -5.17 3.53
N PHE A 270 -4.88 -5.97 2.63
CA PHE A 270 -4.62 -7.40 2.56
C PHE A 270 -3.13 -7.71 2.32
N THR A 271 -2.51 -7.06 1.33
CA THR A 271 -1.08 -7.26 1.04
C THR A 271 -0.20 -6.89 2.24
N ALA A 272 -0.51 -5.79 2.93
CA ALA A 272 0.25 -5.37 4.11
C ALA A 272 0.20 -6.42 5.23
N VAL A 273 -0.99 -6.92 5.56
CA VAL A 273 -1.14 -7.92 6.64
C VAL A 273 -0.65 -9.33 6.24
N GLN A 274 -0.69 -9.66 4.94
CA GLN A 274 -0.13 -10.89 4.41
C GLN A 274 1.41 -10.89 4.40
N GLY A 275 2.01 -9.71 4.43
CA GLY A 275 3.45 -9.50 4.49
C GLY A 275 4.02 -9.46 5.90
N LYS A 276 5.12 -8.72 6.04
CA LYS A 276 5.90 -8.62 7.28
C LYS A 276 5.19 -7.86 8.41
N PHE A 277 4.08 -7.20 8.13
CA PHE A 277 3.39 -6.34 9.10
C PHE A 277 2.22 -7.03 9.82
N GLY A 278 1.69 -8.14 9.29
CA GLY A 278 0.57 -8.86 9.91
C GLY A 278 0.94 -10.23 10.45
N CYS A 279 1.41 -11.16 9.61
CA CYS A 279 1.62 -12.55 10.04
C CYS A 279 2.52 -12.77 11.27
N PRO A 280 3.55 -11.94 11.56
CA PRO A 280 4.27 -12.01 12.82
C PRO A 280 3.37 -11.84 14.07
N PHE A 281 2.32 -11.00 14.00
CA PHE A 281 1.35 -10.86 15.09
C PHE A 281 0.45 -12.10 15.24
N PHE A 282 0.07 -12.75 14.13
CA PHE A 282 -0.65 -14.02 14.19
C PHE A 282 0.18 -15.10 14.92
N ALA A 283 1.48 -15.19 14.61
CA ALA A 283 2.40 -16.08 15.34
C ALA A 283 2.51 -15.68 16.82
N GLN A 284 2.65 -14.39 17.11
CA GLN A 284 2.73 -13.89 18.48
C GLN A 284 1.48 -14.25 19.29
N TYR A 285 0.28 -13.94 18.79
CA TYR A 285 -0.97 -14.22 19.51
C TYR A 285 -1.25 -15.73 19.63
N THR A 286 -0.75 -16.53 18.68
CA THR A 286 -0.69 -17.99 18.84
C THR A 286 0.10 -18.38 20.08
N LEU A 287 1.32 -17.87 20.23
CA LEU A 287 2.18 -18.18 21.39
C LEU A 287 1.57 -17.67 22.70
N GLU A 288 0.90 -16.51 22.69
CA GLU A 288 0.27 -15.95 23.87
C GLU A 288 -0.96 -16.74 24.32
N ARG A 289 -1.86 -17.06 23.38
CA ARG A 289 -3.23 -17.50 23.71
C ARG A 289 -3.50 -18.97 23.46
N CYS A 290 -2.78 -19.61 22.56
CA CYS A 290 -3.18 -20.89 22.00
C CYS A 290 -2.21 -22.02 22.33
N THR A 291 -2.74 -23.22 22.43
CA THR A 291 -1.97 -24.47 22.44
C THR A 291 -2.52 -25.40 21.38
N CYS A 292 -1.67 -26.26 20.83
CA CYS A 292 -2.05 -27.20 19.79
C CYS A 292 -2.29 -28.57 20.42
N ILE A 293 -3.46 -29.15 20.16
CA ILE A 293 -3.81 -30.49 20.61
C ILE A 293 -4.12 -31.37 19.41
N GLY A 294 -3.74 -32.64 19.50
CA GLY A 294 -4.07 -33.64 18.49
C GLY A 294 -5.54 -34.06 18.54
N PRO A 295 -5.99 -34.89 17.58
CA PRO A 295 -7.15 -35.74 17.80
C PRO A 295 -6.90 -36.52 19.09
N SER A 296 -7.83 -36.43 20.01
CA SER A 296 -7.60 -36.58 21.45
C SER A 296 -6.77 -37.79 21.90
N GLU A 297 -5.87 -37.56 22.86
CA GLU A 297 -5.35 -38.57 23.81
C GLU A 297 -6.46 -39.33 24.58
N ARG A 298 -7.75 -38.91 24.48
CA ARG A 298 -8.90 -39.62 25.09
C ARG A 298 -9.07 -41.05 24.56
N CYS A 299 -8.63 -41.35 23.34
CA CYS A 299 -8.78 -42.70 22.80
C CYS A 299 -7.76 -43.70 23.34
N TYR A 300 -6.66 -43.21 23.94
CA TYR A 300 -5.67 -44.08 24.57
C TYR A 300 -6.06 -44.48 25.99
N SER A 301 -6.79 -43.62 26.71
CA SER A 301 -7.22 -43.88 28.09
C SER A 301 -8.62 -44.49 28.21
N HIS A 302 -9.57 -44.15 27.31
CA HIS A 302 -10.93 -44.71 27.34
C HIS A 302 -11.51 -44.94 25.92
N PRO A 303 -11.27 -46.13 25.32
CA PRO A 303 -11.67 -46.46 23.95
C PRO A 303 -13.19 -46.53 23.71
N THR A 304 -14.01 -46.62 24.76
CA THR A 304 -15.46 -46.91 24.66
C THR A 304 -16.35 -45.68 24.49
N GLU A 305 -15.78 -44.47 24.53
CA GLU A 305 -16.55 -43.21 24.47
C GLU A 305 -16.50 -42.49 23.11
N CYS A 306 -15.99 -43.15 22.06
CA CYS A 306 -16.02 -42.57 20.72
C CYS A 306 -17.30 -42.97 19.97
N PRO A 307 -18.03 -42.01 19.35
CA PRO A 307 -19.09 -42.34 18.40
C PRO A 307 -18.50 -43.02 17.15
N PRO A 308 -19.27 -43.89 16.46
CA PRO A 308 -18.81 -44.67 15.32
C PRO A 308 -18.36 -43.82 14.14
#